data_AF-A0A1G6EF94-F1
#
_entry.id   AF-A0A1G6EF94-F1
#
_cell.length_a   1.000
_cell.length_b   1.000
_cell.length_c   1.000
_cell.angle_alpha   90.00
_cell.angle_beta   90.00
_cell.angle_gamma   90.00
#
_symmetry.space_group_name_H-M   'P 1'
#
loop_
_entity.id
_entity.type
_entity.pdbx_description
1 polymer ?
#
loop_
_entity_poly.entity_id
_entity_poly.type
_entity_poly.pdbx_seq_one_letter_code
_entity_poly.pdbx_strand_id
1 'polypeptide(L)'
;MRKLFARLLVLSMTAVAFVSTSTVAEAKVYNYDITEDAFDSADYANRYADLKAAFGEDKAALYNHYKYFGAEEGRIVKITKDILNAQNPTDTIPAKVFAIDVLNTIIKDDMTDGEKVKAVEAWMTANIKSGKTADNACYHITAPMATLPTAPEGYAETFEFFMDACGVEAITNSDMKSNKVCVDGQWHDVNIPAGILY
;
A
#
# COMPACT_ATOMS: atom_id res chain seq x y z
N MET A 1 -41.59 41.95 -3.18
CA MET A 1 -41.03 41.01 -4.18
C MET A 1 -39.52 40.90 -3.95
N ARG A 2 -39.07 39.90 -3.19
CA ARG A 2 -37.65 39.61 -2.95
C ARG A 2 -37.22 38.52 -3.95
N LYS A 3 -36.18 38.81 -4.73
CA LYS A 3 -35.62 37.94 -5.77
C LYS A 3 -34.90 36.75 -5.12
N LEU A 4 -35.25 35.52 -5.48
CA LEU A 4 -34.42 34.34 -5.20
C LEU A 4 -33.22 34.38 -6.16
N PHE A 5 -32.01 34.49 -5.61
CA PHE A 5 -30.79 34.17 -6.33
C PHE A 5 -30.32 32.78 -5.88
N ALA A 6 -30.36 31.83 -6.80
CA ALA A 6 -29.70 30.54 -6.64
C ALA A 6 -28.19 30.76 -6.58
N ARG A 7 -27.55 30.33 -5.49
CA ARG A 7 -26.08 30.28 -5.39
C ARG A 7 -25.62 28.99 -6.09
N LEU A 8 -25.14 29.15 -7.32
CA LEU A 8 -24.36 28.14 -8.02
C LEU A 8 -22.95 28.16 -7.41
N LEU A 9 -22.58 27.11 -6.67
CA LEU A 9 -21.22 26.94 -6.16
C LEU A 9 -20.34 26.49 -7.34
N VAL A 10 -19.63 27.43 -7.96
CA VAL A 10 -18.62 27.13 -8.98
C VAL A 10 -17.35 26.72 -8.25
N LEU A 11 -17.06 25.42 -8.20
CA LEU A 11 -15.78 24.90 -7.73
C LEU A 11 -14.76 25.11 -8.87
N SER A 12 -13.94 26.15 -8.79
CA SER A 12 -12.91 26.42 -9.78
C SER A 12 -11.75 25.45 -9.58
N MET A 13 -11.61 24.45 -10.47
CA MET A 13 -10.36 23.72 -10.66
C MET A 13 -9.31 24.67 -11.23
N THR A 14 -8.54 25.33 -10.38
CA THR A 14 -7.28 25.95 -10.82
C THR A 14 -6.24 24.84 -10.95
N ALA A 15 -6.05 24.34 -12.16
CA ALA A 15 -4.96 23.44 -12.48
C ALA A 15 -3.63 24.21 -12.41
N VAL A 16 -2.92 24.05 -11.29
CA VAL A 16 -1.50 24.41 -11.23
C VAL A 16 -0.74 23.22 -11.82
N ALA A 17 -0.22 23.38 -13.04
CA ALA A 17 0.66 22.38 -13.64
C ALA A 17 2.02 22.43 -12.95
N PHE A 18 2.16 21.70 -11.85
CA PHE A 18 3.48 21.25 -11.41
C PHE A 18 3.91 20.14 -12.38
N VAL A 19 4.99 20.37 -13.12
CA VAL A 19 5.71 19.28 -13.77
C VAL A 19 6.48 18.57 -12.66
N SER A 20 5.78 17.72 -11.90
CA SER A 20 6.42 16.64 -11.18
C SER A 20 6.97 15.71 -12.25
N THR A 21 8.29 15.53 -12.29
CA THR A 21 8.86 14.41 -13.03
C THR A 21 8.41 13.16 -12.30
N SER A 22 7.33 12.55 -12.77
CA SER A 22 6.95 11.21 -12.34
C SER A 22 8.09 10.29 -12.76
N THR A 23 9.00 9.98 -11.83
CA THR A 23 9.55 8.64 -11.83
C THR A 23 8.32 7.76 -11.70
N VAL A 24 7.88 7.17 -12.80
CA VAL A 24 6.87 6.13 -12.75
C VAL A 24 7.49 5.04 -11.88
N ALA A 25 7.20 5.08 -10.58
CA ALA A 25 7.06 3.87 -9.82
C ALA A 25 6.13 3.01 -10.68
N GLU A 26 6.65 1.89 -11.17
CA GLU A 26 5.84 0.94 -11.91
C GLU A 26 4.58 0.72 -11.08
N ALA A 27 3.42 1.04 -11.67
CA ALA A 27 2.16 1.07 -10.95
C ALA A 27 2.04 -0.24 -10.17
N LYS A 28 1.93 -0.11 -8.85
CA LYS A 28 1.77 -1.18 -7.88
C LYS A 28 0.87 -2.26 -8.49
N VAL A 29 1.45 -3.40 -8.87
CA VAL A 29 0.71 -4.49 -9.53
C VAL A 29 -0.07 -5.25 -8.46
N TYR A 30 -1.07 -4.60 -7.91
CA TYR A 30 -2.09 -5.21 -7.08
C TYR A 30 -3.44 -4.86 -7.70
N ASN A 31 -3.76 -5.51 -8.82
CA ASN A 31 -5.07 -5.43 -9.45
C ASN A 31 -6.08 -6.27 -8.64
N TYR A 32 -6.20 -5.98 -7.35
CA TYR A 32 -7.23 -6.57 -6.51
C TYR A 32 -8.58 -6.02 -6.92
N ASP A 33 -9.57 -6.89 -7.07
CA ASP A 33 -10.96 -6.44 -7.16
C ASP A 33 -11.39 -5.93 -5.79
N ILE A 34 -11.22 -4.61 -5.57
CA ILE A 34 -11.67 -3.92 -4.36
C ILE A 34 -13.12 -3.49 -4.59
N THR A 35 -14.02 -4.20 -3.93
CA THR A 35 -15.44 -3.84 -3.91
C THR A 35 -15.67 -2.65 -2.98
N GLU A 36 -16.78 -1.93 -3.19
CA GLU A 36 -17.17 -0.84 -2.28
C GLU A 36 -17.34 -1.36 -0.84
N ASP A 37 -17.86 -2.57 -0.66
CA ASP A 37 -18.06 -3.16 0.67
C ASP A 37 -16.74 -3.37 1.41
N ALA A 38 -15.72 -3.90 0.73
CA ALA A 38 -14.39 -4.15 1.30
C ALA A 38 -13.49 -2.91 1.39
N PHE A 39 -13.93 -1.77 0.84
CA PHE A 39 -13.18 -0.51 0.86
C PHE A 39 -13.31 0.22 2.21
N ASP A 40 -12.19 0.41 2.90
CA ASP A 40 -12.11 1.21 4.12
C ASP A 40 -12.01 2.71 3.78
N SER A 41 -13.18 3.35 3.67
CA SER A 41 -13.25 4.78 3.35
C SER A 41 -12.71 5.68 4.46
N ALA A 42 -12.75 5.23 5.73
CA ALA A 42 -12.25 6.03 6.84
C ALA A 42 -10.72 6.08 6.82
N ASP A 43 -10.05 4.94 6.63
CA ASP A 43 -8.60 4.87 6.43
C ASP A 43 -8.18 5.73 5.22
N TYR A 44 -8.86 5.57 4.09
CA TYR A 44 -8.54 6.32 2.87
C TYR A 44 -8.71 7.84 3.04
N ALA A 45 -9.80 8.30 3.64
CA ALA A 45 -10.01 9.72 3.92
C ALA A 45 -8.98 10.26 4.92
N ASN A 46 -8.65 9.50 5.98
CA ASN A 46 -7.69 9.94 6.98
C ASN A 46 -6.27 10.07 6.43
N ARG A 47 -5.89 9.20 5.48
CA ARG A 47 -4.59 9.27 4.80
C ARG A 47 -4.48 10.48 3.87
N TYR A 48 -5.58 10.86 3.23
CA TYR A 48 -5.60 11.88 2.19
C TYR A 48 -6.44 13.10 2.59
N ALA A 49 -5.78 14.09 3.21
CA ALA A 49 -6.43 15.28 3.76
C ALA A 49 -7.25 16.08 2.72
N ASP A 50 -6.82 16.08 1.46
CA ASP A 50 -7.53 16.70 0.35
C ASP A 50 -8.86 15.98 0.03
N LEU A 51 -8.88 14.65 0.06
CA LEU A 51 -10.10 13.87 -0.13
C LEU A 51 -11.04 14.00 1.06
N LYS A 52 -10.51 14.01 2.29
CA LYS A 52 -11.31 14.28 3.48
C LYS A 52 -11.96 15.66 3.44
N ALA A 53 -11.25 16.66 2.93
CA ALA A 53 -11.83 18.00 2.75
C ALA A 53 -12.90 18.04 1.65
N ALA A 54 -12.72 17.27 0.56
CA ALA A 54 -13.63 17.26 -0.59
C ALA A 54 -14.90 16.41 -0.37
N PHE A 55 -14.74 15.22 0.21
CA PHE A 55 -15.78 14.19 0.32
C PHE A 55 -16.20 13.88 1.76
N GLY A 56 -15.43 14.34 2.76
CA GLY A 56 -15.68 14.00 4.16
C GLY A 56 -15.51 12.51 4.39
N GLU A 57 -16.57 11.88 4.88
CA GLU A 57 -16.66 10.43 5.14
C GLU A 57 -17.63 9.73 4.19
N ASP A 58 -17.99 10.36 3.06
CA ASP A 58 -18.86 9.75 2.04
C ASP A 58 -18.15 8.55 1.39
N LYS A 59 -18.50 7.34 1.86
CA LYS A 59 -17.93 6.08 1.41
C LYS A 59 -18.02 5.90 -0.10
N ALA A 60 -19.19 6.18 -0.69
CA ALA A 60 -19.42 6.00 -2.11
C ALA A 60 -18.57 6.98 -2.94
N ALA A 61 -18.47 8.24 -2.51
CA ALA A 61 -17.64 9.23 -3.18
C ALA A 61 -16.14 8.89 -3.11
N LEU A 62 -15.67 8.49 -1.93
CA LEU A 62 -14.27 8.08 -1.71
C LEU A 62 -13.91 6.80 -2.49
N TYR A 63 -14.80 5.83 -2.51
CA TYR A 63 -14.63 4.61 -3.30
C TYR A 63 -14.58 4.92 -4.80
N ASN A 64 -15.52 5.72 -5.31
CA ASN A 64 -15.52 6.15 -6.71
C ASN A 64 -14.24 6.94 -7.05
N HIS A 65 -13.76 7.79 -6.15
CA HIS A 65 -12.49 8.47 -6.34
C HIS A 65 -11.35 7.47 -6.52
N TYR A 66 -11.20 6.51 -5.60
CA TYR A 66 -10.14 5.51 -5.70
C TYR A 66 -10.23 4.71 -7.01
N LYS A 67 -11.44 4.24 -7.35
CA LYS A 67 -11.72 3.42 -8.53
C LYS A 67 -11.40 4.10 -9.85
N TYR A 68 -11.68 5.40 -9.98
CA TYR A 68 -11.55 6.12 -11.25
C TYR A 68 -10.28 6.97 -11.36
N PHE A 69 -9.66 7.35 -10.24
CA PHE A 69 -8.53 8.30 -10.22
C PHE A 69 -7.45 7.89 -9.23
N GLY A 70 -7.81 7.44 -8.03
CA GLY A 70 -6.87 7.26 -6.93
C GLY A 70 -5.70 6.33 -7.26
N ALA A 71 -5.95 5.21 -7.94
CA ALA A 71 -4.87 4.31 -8.35
C ALA A 71 -3.88 4.98 -9.34
N GLU A 72 -4.37 5.77 -10.28
CA GLU A 72 -3.53 6.52 -11.24
C GLU A 72 -2.78 7.67 -10.57
N GLU A 73 -3.34 8.24 -9.50
CA GLU A 73 -2.70 9.24 -8.65
C GLU A 73 -1.65 8.63 -7.69
N GLY A 74 -1.46 7.31 -7.72
CA GLY A 74 -0.55 6.60 -6.80
C GLY A 74 -1.10 6.42 -5.39
N ARG A 75 -2.39 6.68 -5.17
CA ARG A 75 -3.04 6.48 -3.86
C ARG A 75 -3.30 5.02 -3.60
N ILE A 76 -3.04 4.61 -2.37
CA ILE A 76 -3.10 3.21 -1.95
C ILE A 76 -4.30 2.97 -1.03
N VAL A 77 -4.87 1.77 -1.12
CA VAL A 77 -5.90 1.26 -0.19
C VAL A 77 -5.26 0.18 0.66
N LYS A 78 -5.59 0.19 1.96
CA LYS A 78 -5.10 -0.82 2.89
C LYS A 78 -5.61 -2.20 2.48
N ILE A 79 -4.69 -3.15 2.27
CA ILE A 79 -5.07 -4.51 1.87
C ILE A 79 -5.49 -5.33 3.09
N THR A 80 -6.70 -5.88 3.03
CA THR A 80 -7.29 -6.68 4.12
C THR A 80 -7.48 -8.14 3.70
N LYS A 81 -7.74 -9.02 4.67
CA LYS A 81 -8.07 -10.43 4.39
C LYS A 81 -9.32 -10.57 3.54
N ASP A 82 -10.32 -9.71 3.73
CA ASP A 82 -11.56 -9.75 2.96
C ASP A 82 -11.30 -9.40 1.49
N ILE A 83 -10.46 -8.39 1.22
CA ILE A 83 -10.01 -8.07 -0.14
C ILE A 83 -9.30 -9.27 -0.76
N LEU A 84 -8.38 -9.92 -0.04
CA LEU A 84 -7.64 -11.08 -0.54
C LEU A 84 -8.55 -12.28 -0.82
N ASN A 85 -9.45 -12.61 0.11
CA ASN A 85 -10.34 -13.77 -0.02
C ASN A 85 -11.40 -13.60 -1.11
N ALA A 86 -11.67 -12.36 -1.53
CA ALA A 86 -12.55 -12.07 -2.65
C ALA A 86 -11.89 -12.28 -4.02
N GLN A 87 -10.56 -12.42 -4.09
CA GLN A 87 -9.86 -12.61 -5.36
C GLN A 87 -10.00 -14.03 -5.89
N ASN A 88 -9.81 -14.18 -7.21
CA ASN A 88 -9.61 -15.50 -7.79
C ASN A 88 -8.41 -16.17 -7.09
N PRO A 89 -8.56 -17.41 -6.57
CA PRO A 89 -7.53 -18.05 -5.79
C PRO A 89 -6.26 -18.24 -6.62
N THR A 90 -5.14 -17.75 -6.10
CA THR A 90 -3.80 -18.00 -6.61
C THR A 90 -2.92 -18.55 -5.49
N ASP A 91 -1.80 -19.16 -5.85
CA ASP A 91 -0.86 -19.75 -4.88
C ASP A 91 -0.26 -18.71 -3.90
N THR A 92 -0.35 -17.41 -4.21
CA THR A 92 0.17 -16.34 -3.35
C THR A 92 -0.83 -15.86 -2.28
N ILE A 93 -2.13 -16.11 -2.44
CA ILE A 93 -3.15 -15.64 -1.48
C ILE A 93 -2.92 -16.20 -0.07
N PRO A 94 -2.69 -17.51 0.14
CA PRO A 94 -2.44 -18.03 1.48
C PRO A 94 -1.24 -17.38 2.17
N ALA A 95 -0.18 -17.11 1.42
CA ALA A 95 1.01 -16.43 1.92
C ALA A 95 0.71 -14.97 2.33
N LYS A 96 -0.08 -14.25 1.53
CA LYS A 96 -0.53 -12.88 1.83
C LYS A 96 -1.45 -12.81 3.05
N VAL A 97 -2.37 -13.78 3.20
CA VAL A 97 -3.23 -13.88 4.39
C VAL A 97 -2.38 -14.14 5.63
N PHE A 98 -1.40 -15.04 5.56
CA PHE A 98 -0.47 -15.28 6.67
C PHE A 98 0.40 -14.06 6.97
N ALA A 99 0.83 -13.31 5.96
CA ALA A 99 1.52 -12.04 6.16
C ALA A 99 0.64 -11.03 6.92
N ILE A 100 -0.66 -10.91 6.63
CA ILE A 100 -1.56 -10.07 7.44
C ILE A 100 -1.63 -10.56 8.90
N ASP A 101 -1.62 -11.89 9.13
CA ASP A 101 -1.58 -12.43 10.49
C ASP A 101 -0.30 -12.04 11.23
N VAL A 102 0.86 -12.17 10.57
CA VAL A 102 2.15 -11.70 11.08
C VAL A 102 2.07 -10.21 11.41
N LEU A 103 1.56 -9.39 10.49
CA LEU A 103 1.47 -7.94 10.65
C LEU A 103 0.68 -7.55 11.90
N ASN A 104 -0.44 -8.23 12.16
CA ASN A 104 -1.27 -8.03 13.35
C ASN A 104 -0.57 -8.40 14.66
N THR A 105 0.53 -9.16 14.62
CA THR A 105 1.35 -9.45 15.80
C THR A 105 2.43 -8.40 16.08
N ILE A 106 2.80 -7.60 15.07
CA ILE A 106 3.93 -6.66 15.15
C ILE A 106 3.52 -5.19 15.09
N ILE A 107 2.30 -4.89 14.61
CA ILE A 107 1.75 -3.52 14.51
C ILE A 107 0.55 -3.34 15.44
N LYS A 108 0.38 -2.10 15.93
CA LYS A 108 -0.80 -1.61 16.65
C LYS A 108 -1.36 -0.37 15.97
N ASP A 109 -2.65 -0.10 16.20
CA ASP A 109 -3.37 1.00 15.55
C ASP A 109 -2.83 2.40 15.93
N ASP A 110 -2.13 2.54 17.06
CA ASP A 110 -1.55 3.79 17.54
C ASP A 110 -0.12 4.05 17.07
N MET A 111 0.47 3.14 16.29
CA MET A 111 1.81 3.31 15.75
C MET A 111 1.86 4.35 14.62
N THR A 112 2.87 5.19 14.66
CA THR A 112 3.29 6.03 13.52
C THR A 112 3.78 5.17 12.36
N ASP A 113 3.80 5.73 11.15
CA ASP A 113 4.28 5.00 9.96
C ASP A 113 5.74 4.58 10.11
N GLY A 114 6.59 5.43 10.70
CA GLY A 114 7.97 5.07 11.00
C GLY A 114 8.11 3.91 12.02
N GLU A 115 7.21 3.81 13.01
CA GLU A 115 7.18 2.68 13.95
C GLU A 115 6.73 1.38 13.27
N LYS A 116 5.70 1.45 12.40
CA LYS A 116 5.24 0.30 11.60
C LYS A 116 6.35 -0.24 10.71
N VAL A 117 7.06 0.66 10.02
CA VAL A 117 8.18 0.32 9.13
C VAL A 117 9.29 -0.40 9.90
N LYS A 118 9.70 0.14 11.06
CA LYS A 118 10.72 -0.48 11.93
C LYS A 118 10.30 -1.83 12.47
N ALA A 119 9.03 -1.99 12.85
CA ALA A 119 8.50 -3.26 13.33
C ALA A 119 8.56 -4.35 12.23
N VAL A 120 8.17 -3.99 11.01
CA VAL A 120 8.24 -4.88 9.84
C VAL A 120 9.69 -5.23 9.49
N GLU A 121 10.57 -4.24 9.39
CA GLU A 121 12.01 -4.43 9.14
C GLU A 121 12.63 -5.40 10.15
N ALA A 122 12.40 -5.17 11.44
CA ALA A 122 12.92 -5.99 12.52
C ALA A 122 12.41 -7.43 12.43
N TRP A 123 11.12 -7.62 12.16
CA TRP A 123 10.53 -8.95 12.01
C TRP A 123 11.09 -9.68 10.79
N MET A 124 11.15 -9.03 9.63
CA MET A 124 11.65 -9.64 8.40
C MET A 124 13.12 -10.04 8.53
N THR A 125 13.95 -9.18 9.12
CA THR A 125 15.38 -9.45 9.36
C THR A 125 15.60 -10.63 10.29
N ALA A 126 14.75 -10.80 11.31
CA ALA A 126 14.85 -11.88 12.27
C ALA A 126 14.32 -13.23 11.75
N ASN A 127 13.32 -13.23 10.87
CA ASN A 127 12.55 -14.42 10.53
C ASN A 127 12.76 -14.93 9.10
N ILE A 128 13.18 -14.08 8.16
CA ILE A 128 13.34 -14.45 6.75
C ILE A 128 14.80 -14.72 6.43
N LYS A 129 15.08 -15.89 5.85
CA LYS A 129 16.43 -16.34 5.49
C LYS A 129 16.68 -16.20 3.99
N SER A 130 17.85 -15.69 3.62
CA SER A 130 18.25 -15.52 2.22
C SER A 130 18.70 -16.83 1.56
N GLY A 131 18.44 -16.97 0.26
CA GLY A 131 18.80 -18.15 -0.53
C GLY A 131 17.89 -18.36 -1.73
N LYS A 132 17.93 -19.55 -2.32
CA LYS A 132 17.06 -19.95 -3.43
C LYS A 132 16.32 -21.24 -3.09
N THR A 133 15.06 -21.32 -3.48
CA THR A 133 14.32 -22.59 -3.50
C THR A 133 14.61 -23.33 -4.81
N ALA A 134 14.21 -24.60 -4.89
CA ALA A 134 14.34 -25.39 -6.11
C ALA A 134 13.31 -25.00 -7.18
N ASP A 135 12.18 -24.43 -6.75
CA ASP A 135 11.16 -23.82 -7.58
C ASP A 135 11.35 -22.29 -7.65
N ASN A 136 10.35 -21.58 -8.18
CA ASN A 136 10.38 -20.11 -8.25
C ASN A 136 9.80 -19.43 -7.00
N ALA A 137 9.47 -20.16 -5.93
CA ALA A 137 8.83 -19.56 -4.74
C ALA A 137 9.72 -18.50 -4.07
N CYS A 138 11.05 -18.63 -4.15
CA CYS A 138 12.01 -17.67 -3.58
C CYS A 138 11.95 -16.27 -4.21
N TYR A 139 11.31 -16.11 -5.36
CA TYR A 139 11.12 -14.81 -6.01
C TYR A 139 9.83 -14.13 -5.61
N HIS A 140 9.02 -14.78 -4.77
CA HIS A 140 7.69 -14.33 -4.40
C HIS A 140 7.46 -14.36 -2.89
N ILE A 141 6.45 -13.65 -2.41
CA ILE A 141 6.00 -13.65 -1.00
C ILE A 141 5.72 -15.07 -0.45
N THR A 142 5.48 -16.05 -1.32
CA THR A 142 5.30 -17.45 -0.95
C THR A 142 6.46 -18.03 -0.16
N ALA A 143 7.71 -17.77 -0.55
CA ALA A 143 8.86 -18.31 0.18
C ALA A 143 9.07 -17.69 1.57
N PRO A 144 9.15 -16.37 1.74
CA PRO A 144 9.36 -15.76 3.05
C PRO A 144 8.23 -16.06 4.04
N MET A 145 7.02 -16.32 3.55
CA MET A 145 5.87 -16.63 4.41
C MET A 145 5.62 -18.13 4.65
N ALA A 146 6.19 -19.05 3.86
CA ALA A 146 5.83 -20.47 3.96
C ALA A 146 6.99 -21.46 3.83
N THR A 147 7.92 -21.27 2.89
CA THR A 147 8.88 -22.34 2.54
C THR A 147 10.31 -22.03 2.92
N LEU A 148 10.79 -20.81 2.71
CA LEU A 148 12.19 -20.38 2.85
C LEU A 148 13.21 -21.30 2.11
N PRO A 149 14.43 -20.82 1.82
CA PRO A 149 14.87 -19.42 1.89
C PRO A 149 14.29 -18.56 0.74
N THR A 150 14.59 -17.26 0.72
CA THR A 150 14.10 -16.34 -0.32
C THR A 150 15.21 -15.52 -0.98
N ALA A 151 14.99 -15.14 -2.24
CA ALA A 151 15.82 -14.23 -3.00
C ALA A 151 15.40 -12.77 -2.73
N PRO A 152 16.19 -11.76 -3.15
CA PRO A 152 15.87 -10.34 -2.93
C PRO A 152 14.50 -9.93 -3.48
N GLU A 153 14.03 -10.53 -4.57
CA GLU A 153 12.71 -10.26 -5.14
C GLU A 153 11.58 -10.66 -4.18
N GLY A 154 11.70 -11.82 -3.52
CA GLY A 154 10.74 -12.23 -2.50
C GLY A 154 10.80 -11.35 -1.24
N TYR A 155 11.97 -10.82 -0.87
CA TYR A 155 12.06 -9.80 0.19
C TYR A 155 11.30 -8.53 -0.21
N ALA A 156 11.51 -8.03 -1.43
CA ALA A 156 10.92 -6.79 -1.90
C ALA A 156 9.39 -6.88 -2.03
N GLU A 157 8.87 -7.96 -2.61
CA GLU A 157 7.41 -8.19 -2.70
C GLU A 157 6.78 -8.27 -1.29
N THR A 158 7.45 -8.95 -0.35
CA THR A 158 6.94 -9.12 1.01
C THR A 158 6.93 -7.81 1.79
N PHE A 159 7.99 -7.01 1.68
CA PHE A 159 8.06 -5.72 2.34
C PHE A 159 6.98 -4.77 1.81
N GLU A 160 6.86 -4.65 0.48
CA GLU A 160 5.80 -3.85 -0.13
C GLU A 160 4.42 -4.32 0.33
N PHE A 161 4.16 -5.64 0.30
CA PHE A 161 2.88 -6.18 0.79
C PHE A 161 2.60 -5.81 2.25
N PHE A 162 3.60 -5.85 3.14
CA PHE A 162 3.40 -5.42 4.53
C PHE A 162 3.05 -3.93 4.62
N MET A 163 3.69 -3.07 3.83
CA MET A 163 3.41 -1.63 3.80
C MET A 163 1.98 -1.38 3.32
N ASP A 164 1.54 -2.09 2.29
CA ASP A 164 0.17 -2.05 1.77
C ASP A 164 -0.86 -2.45 2.82
N ALA A 165 -0.59 -3.53 3.53
CA ALA A 165 -1.49 -4.06 4.54
C ALA A 165 -1.50 -3.20 5.82
N CYS A 166 -0.47 -2.40 6.09
CA CYS A 166 -0.43 -1.45 7.22
C CYS A 166 -0.73 0.01 6.84
N GLY A 167 -0.99 0.27 5.55
CA GLY A 167 -1.36 1.58 5.04
C GLY A 167 -0.21 2.58 4.90
N VAL A 168 1.02 2.08 4.81
CA VAL A 168 2.23 2.89 4.59
C VAL A 168 2.55 2.88 3.10
N GLU A 169 2.90 4.04 2.54
CA GLU A 169 3.23 4.15 1.13
C GLU A 169 4.63 3.60 0.87
N ALA A 170 4.73 2.63 -0.04
CA ALA A 170 5.98 2.02 -0.48
C ALA A 170 5.89 1.65 -1.96
N ILE A 171 7.06 1.56 -2.60
CA ILE A 171 7.22 1.16 -3.99
C ILE A 171 8.34 0.14 -4.12
N THR A 172 8.14 -0.89 -4.95
CA THR A 172 9.23 -1.74 -5.44
C THR A 172 9.98 -1.01 -6.58
N ASN A 173 11.31 -0.97 -6.50
CA ASN A 173 12.14 -0.37 -7.55
C ASN A 173 12.12 -1.24 -8.82
N SER A 174 12.51 -0.67 -9.96
CA SER A 174 12.55 -1.37 -11.26
C SER A 174 13.51 -2.56 -11.33
N ASP A 175 14.40 -2.72 -10.34
CA ASP A 175 15.24 -3.91 -10.19
C ASP A 175 14.48 -5.11 -9.59
N MET A 176 13.26 -4.88 -9.11
CA MET A 176 12.37 -5.79 -8.39
C MET A 176 12.94 -6.34 -7.07
N LYS A 177 14.04 -5.79 -6.57
CA LYS A 177 14.86 -6.37 -5.48
C LYS A 177 15.01 -5.47 -4.29
N SER A 178 14.62 -4.21 -4.43
CA SER A 178 14.68 -3.19 -3.40
C SER A 178 13.39 -2.38 -3.40
N ASN A 179 13.12 -1.69 -2.29
CA ASN A 179 11.96 -0.83 -2.16
C ASN A 179 12.38 0.60 -1.82
N LYS A 180 11.42 1.51 -1.93
CA LYS A 180 11.41 2.76 -1.18
C LYS A 180 10.17 2.83 -0.32
N VAL A 181 10.26 3.51 0.82
CA VAL A 181 9.14 3.73 1.73
C VAL A 181 9.03 5.20 2.09
N CYS A 182 7.80 5.72 2.14
CA CYS A 182 7.51 7.09 2.52
C CYS A 182 7.20 7.14 4.03
N VAL A 183 8.03 7.86 4.78
CA VAL A 183 7.84 8.10 6.22
C VAL A 183 7.86 9.61 6.43
N ASP A 184 6.83 10.16 7.10
CA ASP A 184 6.69 11.59 7.36
C ASP A 184 6.84 12.48 6.10
N GLY A 185 6.40 11.97 4.95
CA GLY A 185 6.49 12.65 3.65
C GLY A 185 7.86 12.60 2.97
N GLN A 186 8.79 11.80 3.48
CA GLN A 186 10.13 11.61 2.90
C GLN A 186 10.32 10.16 2.44
N TRP A 187 10.92 10.00 1.26
CA TRP A 187 11.22 8.69 0.68
C TRP A 187 12.59 8.18 1.15
N HIS A 188 12.62 6.96 1.67
CA HIS A 188 13.82 6.26 2.14
C HIS A 188 14.06 4.98 1.35
N ASP A 189 15.32 4.64 1.09
CA ASP A 189 15.71 3.39 0.42
C ASP A 189 15.66 2.21 1.40
N VAL A 190 15.12 1.08 0.92
CA VAL A 190 14.94 -0.16 1.69
C VAL A 190 15.60 -1.32 0.97
N ASN A 191 16.47 -2.05 1.67
CA ASN A 191 17.10 -3.26 1.17
C ASN A 191 17.17 -4.32 2.26
N ILE A 192 16.11 -5.13 2.42
CA ILE A 192 16.09 -6.20 3.43
C ILE A 192 16.85 -7.43 2.90
N PRO A 193 17.77 -8.04 3.69
CA PRO A 193 18.00 -7.87 5.13
C PRO A 193 19.12 -6.88 5.50
N ALA A 194 19.68 -6.12 4.56
CA ALA A 194 20.72 -5.12 4.85
C ALA A 194 20.20 -3.93 5.69
N GLY A 195 18.89 -3.68 5.65
CA GLY A 195 18.18 -2.69 6.48
C GLY A 195 17.63 -1.51 5.69
N ILE A 196 17.11 -0.52 6.41
CA ILE A 196 16.58 0.74 5.90
C ILE A 196 17.59 1.87 6.08
N LEU A 197 17.82 2.66 5.03
CA LEU A 197 18.67 3.85 5.10
C LEU A 197 17.79 5.07 5.42
N TYR A 198 17.72 5.42 6.70
CA TYR A 198 17.07 6.65 7.17
C TYR A 198 17.94 7.88 6.93
#